data_AF-A0A2S2N6N9-F1
#
_entry.id   AF-A0A2S2N6N9-F1
#
_cell.length_a   1.000
_cell.length_b   1.000
_cell.length_c   1.000
_cell.angle_alpha   90.00
_cell.angle_beta   90.00
_cell.angle_gamma   90.00
#
_symmetry.space_group_name_H-M   'P 1'
#
loop_
_entity.id
_entity.type
_entity.pdbx_description
1 polymer ?
#
loop_
_entity_poly.entity_id
_entity_poly.type
_entity_poly.pdbx_seq_one_letter_code
_entity_poly.pdbx_strand_id
1 'polypeptide(L)'
;PFSARNTSNAIDAVNNKLLRYCNIIDNSIKLRTDNIYYYQIIGQMRITKRNVCYFVIYTPNWISVEKINYDATFWENNMISKLKTYYLKCLLPELVNPMYPKRMSKTDIQDPDHILENIKNKK
;
A
#
# COMPACT_ATOMS: atom_id res chain seq x y z
N PRO A 1 -8.03 -6.25 13.66
CA PRO A 1 -6.89 -5.34 14.00
C PRO A 1 -6.80 -5.15 15.52
N PHE A 2 -5.59 -5.13 16.08
CA PHE A 2 -5.42 -5.03 17.54
C PHE A 2 -6.02 -3.74 18.12
N SER A 3 -5.88 -2.62 17.42
CA SER A 3 -6.44 -1.32 17.82
C SER A 3 -7.97 -1.33 17.99
N ALA A 4 -8.68 -2.12 17.19
CA ALA A 4 -10.14 -2.22 17.19
C ALA A 4 -10.67 -3.44 17.96
N ARG A 5 -9.81 -4.18 18.68
CA ARG A 5 -10.18 -5.47 19.28
C ARG A 5 -11.34 -5.41 20.28
N ASN A 6 -11.50 -4.27 20.96
CA ASN A 6 -12.50 -4.04 22.00
C ASN A 6 -13.76 -3.35 21.48
N THR A 7 -13.84 -3.00 20.19
CA THR A 7 -15.05 -2.36 19.66
C THR A 7 -16.15 -3.38 19.44
N SER A 8 -17.40 -2.96 19.60
CA SER A 8 -18.57 -3.82 19.43
C SER A 8 -18.90 -4.06 17.95
N ASN A 9 -18.68 -3.07 17.09
CA ASN A 9 -18.90 -3.18 15.66
C ASN A 9 -17.82 -2.43 14.85
N ALA A 10 -17.85 -2.64 13.53
CA ALA A 10 -16.90 -2.07 12.58
C ALA A 10 -17.05 -0.55 12.40
N ILE A 11 -18.28 -0.03 12.47
CA ILE A 11 -18.60 1.39 12.26
C ILE A 11 -18.03 2.23 13.40
N ASP A 12 -18.20 1.76 14.65
CA ASP A 12 -17.63 2.38 15.84
C ASP A 12 -16.10 2.41 15.76
N ALA A 13 -15.48 1.37 15.22
CA ALA A 13 -14.03 1.34 15.04
C ALA A 13 -13.53 2.41 14.04
N VAL A 14 -14.29 2.68 12.98
CA VAL A 14 -13.98 3.77 12.03
C VAL A 14 -14.22 5.13 12.67
N ASN A 15 -15.37 5.34 13.33
CA ASN A 15 -15.71 6.59 14.00
C ASN A 15 -14.70 6.97 15.09
N ASN A 16 -14.21 5.98 15.85
CA ASN A 16 -13.15 6.16 16.85
C ASN A 16 -11.74 6.28 16.25
N LYS A 17 -11.60 6.39 14.92
CA LYS A 17 -10.32 6.52 14.19
C LYS A 17 -9.33 5.37 14.45
N LEU A 18 -9.84 4.19 14.81
CA LEU A 18 -9.04 2.97 15.00
C LEU A 18 -8.75 2.27 13.67
N LEU A 19 -9.61 2.49 12.66
CA LEU A 19 -9.48 1.99 11.29
C LEU A 19 -9.39 3.15 10.29
N ARG A 20 -8.31 3.94 10.37
CA ARG A 20 -8.11 5.16 9.54
C ARG A 20 -8.07 4.91 8.03
N TYR A 21 -7.87 3.66 7.64
CA TYR A 21 -7.80 3.21 6.25
C TYR A 21 -9.19 2.85 5.67
N CYS A 22 -10.27 2.91 6.46
CA CYS A 22 -11.63 2.67 6.01
C CYS A 22 -12.50 3.92 6.14
N ASN A 23 -13.50 4.04 5.27
CA ASN A 23 -14.60 4.99 5.34
C ASN A 23 -15.93 4.24 5.54
N ILE A 24 -16.95 4.94 6.02
CA ILE A 24 -18.32 4.41 6.10
C ILE A 24 -19.07 4.86 4.85
N ILE A 25 -19.62 3.92 4.10
CA ILE A 25 -20.44 4.14 2.91
C ILE A 25 -21.64 3.19 3.00
N ASP A 26 -22.86 3.74 2.90
CA ASP A 26 -24.12 2.98 2.97
C ASP A 26 -24.20 2.04 4.19
N ASN A 27 -23.83 2.57 5.36
CA ASN A 27 -23.80 1.83 6.63
C ASN A 27 -22.87 0.60 6.63
N SER A 28 -21.92 0.54 5.70
CA SER A 28 -20.88 -0.48 5.59
C SER A 28 -19.50 0.16 5.61
N ILE A 29 -18.49 -0.55 6.10
CA ILE A 29 -17.11 -0.05 6.02
C ILE A 29 -16.49 -0.42 4.68
N LYS A 30 -15.79 0.52 4.07
CA LYS A 30 -15.12 0.40 2.77
C LYS A 30 -13.68 0.84 2.87
N LEU A 31 -12.77 0.08 2.29
CA LEU A 31 -11.36 0.42 2.21
C LEU A 31 -11.17 1.66 1.34
N ARG A 32 -10.40 2.62 1.83
CA ARG A 32 -10.07 3.81 1.06
C ARG A 32 -9.08 3.48 -0.06
N THR A 33 -9.33 3.99 -1.25
CA THR A 33 -8.50 3.76 -2.44
C THR A 33 -7.13 4.45 -2.37
N ASP A 34 -7.02 5.51 -1.56
CA ASP A 34 -5.76 6.22 -1.30
C ASP A 34 -4.89 5.55 -0.24
N ASN A 35 -5.37 4.48 0.39
CA ASN A 35 -4.62 3.77 1.42
C ASN A 35 -3.71 2.67 0.87
N ILE A 36 -2.59 2.43 1.55
CA ILE A 36 -1.57 1.43 1.19
C ILE A 36 -2.19 0.02 1.00
N TYR A 37 -3.19 -0.36 1.79
CA TYR A 37 -3.85 -1.67 1.62
C TYR A 37 -4.53 -1.81 0.26
N TYR A 38 -5.10 -0.74 -0.30
CA TYR A 38 -5.72 -0.80 -1.63
C TYR A 38 -4.66 -1.01 -2.71
N TYR A 39 -3.53 -0.30 -2.63
CA TYR A 39 -2.37 -0.52 -3.50
C TYR A 39 -1.84 -1.96 -3.43
N GLN A 40 -1.77 -2.54 -2.22
CA GLN A 40 -1.37 -3.94 -2.05
C GLN A 40 -2.34 -4.90 -2.75
N ILE A 41 -3.64 -4.72 -2.55
CA ILE A 41 -4.68 -5.56 -3.14
C ILE A 41 -4.63 -5.50 -4.67
N ILE A 42 -4.64 -4.30 -5.26
CA ILE A 42 -4.59 -4.14 -6.73
C ILE A 42 -3.30 -4.75 -7.30
N GLY A 43 -2.15 -4.52 -6.65
CA GLY A 43 -0.88 -5.11 -7.06
C GLY A 43 -0.89 -6.65 -7.02
N GLN A 44 -1.37 -7.24 -5.93
CA GLN A 44 -1.48 -8.70 -5.79
C GLN A 44 -2.44 -9.29 -6.84
N MET A 45 -3.59 -8.65 -7.06
CA MET A 45 -4.56 -9.07 -8.08
C MET A 45 -3.98 -9.03 -9.48
N ARG A 46 -3.20 -7.97 -9.80
CA ARG A 46 -2.50 -7.86 -11.09
C ARG A 46 -1.49 -8.99 -11.28
N ILE A 47 -0.65 -9.26 -10.29
CA ILE A 47 0.39 -10.31 -10.36
C ILE A 47 -0.25 -11.69 -10.51
N THR A 48 -1.29 -11.96 -9.73
CA THR A 48 -1.97 -13.27 -9.72
C THR A 48 -3.03 -13.44 -10.81
N LYS A 49 -3.24 -12.41 -11.64
CA LYS A 49 -4.28 -12.37 -12.69
C LYS A 49 -5.69 -12.67 -12.15
N ARG A 50 -6.02 -12.16 -10.97
CA ARG A 50 -7.33 -12.33 -10.32
C ARG A 50 -8.17 -11.07 -10.47
N ASN A 51 -9.48 -11.25 -10.66
CA ASN A 51 -10.43 -10.15 -10.85
C ASN A 51 -11.18 -9.75 -9.58
N VAL A 52 -11.10 -10.55 -8.52
CA VAL A 52 -11.77 -10.31 -7.24
C VAL A 52 -10.82 -10.62 -6.07
N CYS A 53 -10.85 -9.78 -5.04
CA CYS A 53 -10.23 -10.01 -3.74
C CYS A 53 -11.26 -9.77 -2.64
N TYR A 54 -11.26 -10.62 -1.60
CA TYR A 54 -12.05 -10.39 -0.40
C TYR A 54 -11.14 -9.79 0.68
N PHE A 55 -11.38 -8.53 1.00
CA PHE A 55 -10.69 -7.84 2.07
C PHE A 55 -11.42 -8.10 3.40
N VAL A 56 -10.77 -8.84 4.29
CA VAL A 56 -11.37 -9.28 5.56
C VAL A 56 -10.72 -8.55 6.71
N ILE A 57 -11.53 -7.88 7.52
CA ILE A 57 -11.13 -7.31 8.80
C ILE A 57 -11.78 -8.13 9.89
N TYR A 58 -10.93 -8.77 10.71
CA TYR A 58 -11.37 -9.60 11.81
C TYR A 58 -10.99 -9.01 13.17
N THR A 59 -11.92 -9.12 14.12
CA THR A 59 -11.74 -8.94 15.55
C THR A 59 -12.51 -10.05 16.28
N PRO A 60 -12.24 -10.32 17.57
CA PRO A 60 -13.02 -11.30 18.33
C PRO A 60 -14.52 -11.00 18.39
N ASN A 61 -14.92 -9.74 18.29
CA ASN A 61 -16.30 -9.30 18.46
C ASN A 61 -17.08 -9.22 17.15
N TRP A 62 -16.40 -8.97 16.04
CA TRP A 62 -17.03 -8.76 14.73
C TRP A 62 -16.07 -9.03 13.57
N ILE A 63 -16.67 -9.33 12.42
CA ILE A 63 -16.00 -9.51 11.13
C ILE A 63 -16.61 -8.58 10.10
N SER A 64 -15.76 -7.99 9.25
CA SER A 64 -16.19 -7.24 8.07
C SER A 64 -15.51 -7.80 6.84
N VAL A 65 -16.28 -8.02 5.78
CA VAL A 65 -15.79 -8.55 4.51
C VAL A 65 -16.21 -7.60 3.40
N GLU A 66 -15.23 -7.11 2.66
CA GLU A 66 -15.45 -6.28 1.48
C GLU A 66 -14.98 -7.02 0.23
N LYS A 67 -15.86 -7.12 -0.77
CA LYS A 67 -15.48 -7.61 -2.10
C LYS A 67 -14.91 -6.45 -2.91
N ILE A 68 -13.64 -6.56 -3.30
CA ILE A 68 -12.94 -5.59 -4.15
C ILE A 68 -12.75 -6.21 -5.53
N ASN A 69 -13.17 -5.49 -6.57
CA ASN A 69 -12.94 -5.89 -7.96
C ASN A 69 -11.63 -5.29 -8.47
N TYR A 70 -10.98 -5.97 -9.40
CA TYR A 70 -9.75 -5.46 -10.02
C TYR A 70 -10.03 -4.14 -10.74
N ASP A 71 -9.21 -3.13 -10.47
CA ASP A 71 -9.28 -1.82 -11.10
C ASP A 71 -8.06 -1.62 -12.00
N ALA A 72 -8.25 -1.92 -13.29
CA ALA A 72 -7.21 -1.77 -14.30
C ALA A 72 -6.81 -0.30 -14.48
N THR A 73 -7.77 0.61 -14.44
CA THR A 73 -7.53 2.05 -14.59
C THR A 73 -6.68 2.58 -13.44
N PHE A 74 -6.97 2.14 -12.21
CA PHE A 74 -6.15 2.51 -11.06
C PHE A 74 -4.72 1.99 -11.17
N TRP A 75 -4.54 0.74 -11.59
CA TRP A 75 -3.23 0.14 -11.82
C TRP A 75 -2.40 0.95 -12.84
N GLU A 76 -2.96 1.21 -14.02
CA GLU A 76 -2.28 1.93 -15.10
C GLU A 76 -1.93 3.36 -14.68
N ASN A 77 -2.88 4.09 -14.10
CA ASN A 77 -2.73 5.52 -13.82
C ASN A 77 -1.94 5.83 -12.54
N ASN A 78 -2.04 4.99 -11.51
CA ASN A 78 -1.51 5.32 -10.17
C ASN A 78 -0.27 4.50 -9.78
N MET A 79 -0.10 3.30 -10.35
CA MET A 79 0.91 2.34 -9.88
C MET A 79 2.05 2.12 -10.88
N ILE A 80 1.75 1.86 -12.16
CA ILE A 80 2.77 1.40 -13.12
C ILE A 80 3.97 2.33 -13.24
N SER A 81 3.73 3.63 -13.41
CA SER A 81 4.83 4.59 -13.62
C SER A 81 5.79 4.62 -12.42
N LYS A 82 5.24 4.62 -11.20
CA LYS A 82 6.02 4.60 -9.95
C LYS A 82 6.80 3.30 -9.79
N LEU A 83 6.16 2.16 -10.07
CA LEU A 83 6.80 0.84 -9.98
C LEU A 83 7.93 0.67 -11.01
N LYS A 84 7.71 1.10 -12.26
CA LYS A 84 8.74 1.10 -13.31
C LYS A 84 9.91 1.98 -12.93
N THR A 85 9.64 3.20 -12.45
CA THR A 85 10.68 4.14 -12.02
C THR A 85 11.50 3.57 -10.86
N TYR A 86 10.84 3.00 -9.85
CA TYR A 86 11.51 2.36 -8.73
C TYR A 86 12.37 1.17 -9.18
N TYR A 87 11.83 0.28 -10.02
CA TYR A 87 12.57 -0.86 -10.53
C TYR A 87 13.81 -0.42 -11.32
N LEU A 88 13.64 0.47 -12.31
CA LEU A 88 14.73 0.85 -13.22
C LEU A 88 15.78 1.75 -12.56
N LYS A 89 15.37 2.68 -11.70
CA LYS A 89 16.26 3.70 -11.15
C LYS A 89 16.78 3.40 -9.75
N CYS A 90 16.12 2.55 -8.98
CA CYS A 90 16.52 2.24 -7.60
C CYS A 90 16.96 0.78 -7.48
N LEU A 91 16.11 -0.17 -7.88
CA LEU A 91 16.37 -1.59 -7.64
C LEU A 91 17.41 -2.18 -8.60
N LEU A 92 17.25 -1.94 -9.90
CA LEU A 92 18.08 -2.52 -10.95
C LEU A 92 19.58 -2.16 -10.80
N PRO A 93 19.99 -0.92 -10.50
CA PRO A 93 21.40 -0.59 -10.29
C PRO A 93 22.04 -1.43 -9.16
N GLU A 94 21.33 -1.61 -8.05
CA GLU A 94 21.80 -2.41 -6.91
C GLU A 94 21.76 -3.92 -7.20
N LEU A 95 20.88 -4.38 -8.10
CA LEU A 95 20.89 -5.78 -8.54
C LEU A 95 22.08 -6.09 -9.47
N VAL A 96 22.44 -5.17 -10.36
CA VAL A 96 23.51 -5.36 -11.35
C VAL A 96 24.90 -5.14 -10.73
N ASN A 97 25.05 -4.12 -9.89
CA ASN A 97 26.32 -3.77 -9.26
C ASN A 97 26.04 -3.26 -7.84
N PRO A 98 25.84 -4.16 -6.86
CA PRO A 98 25.48 -3.77 -5.51
C PRO A 98 26.63 -2.98 -4.87
N MET A 99 26.34 -1.75 -4.42
CA MET A 99 27.33 -0.89 -3.79
C MET A 99 27.43 -1.12 -2.29
N TYR A 100 26.28 -1.30 -1.64
CA TYR A 100 26.21 -1.54 -0.19
C TYR A 100 27.17 -2.63 0.33
N PRO A 101 27.21 -3.86 -0.21
CA PRO A 101 28.04 -4.93 0.36
C PRO A 101 29.55 -4.71 0.20
N LYS A 102 30.00 -3.80 -0.67
CA LYS A 102 31.44 -3.57 -0.90
C LYS A 102 32.12 -2.93 0.31
N ARG A 103 31.42 -2.00 1.00
CA ARG A 103 31.92 -1.32 2.21
C ARG A 103 30.97 -1.40 3.39
N MET A 104 29.84 -2.10 3.24
CA MET A 104 28.75 -2.17 4.21
C MET A 104 28.21 -0.79 4.63
N SER A 105 28.31 0.21 3.74
CA SER A 105 27.86 1.57 4.02
C SER A 105 26.61 1.94 3.22
N LYS A 106 25.61 2.50 3.90
CA LYS A 106 24.37 2.98 3.27
C LYS A 106 24.58 4.20 2.38
N THR A 107 25.64 4.98 2.61
CA THR A 107 25.98 6.15 1.79
C THR A 107 26.39 5.78 0.37
N ASP A 108 26.71 4.51 0.14
CA ASP A 108 27.18 4.02 -1.14
C ASP A 108 26.02 3.65 -2.08
N ILE A 109 24.82 3.49 -1.52
CA ILE A 109 23.60 3.27 -2.29
C ILE A 109 23.31 4.57 -3.04
N GLN A 110 23.29 4.50 -4.37
CA GLN A 110 23.05 5.67 -5.19
C GLN A 110 21.55 5.89 -5.37
N ASP A 111 21.05 6.95 -4.72
CA ASP A 111 19.69 7.42 -4.97
C ASP A 111 19.62 8.19 -6.30
N PRO A 112 18.60 7.95 -7.15
CA PRO A 112 18.42 8.68 -8.39
C PRO A 112 18.01 10.14 -8.16
N ASP A 113 18.35 11.03 -9.11
CA ASP A 113 18.27 12.49 -8.97
C ASP A 113 16.95 13.01 -8.39
N HIS A 114 15.81 12.52 -8.91
CA HIS A 114 14.49 12.93 -8.44
C HIS A 114 14.23 12.65 -6.95
N ILE A 115 14.86 11.62 -6.36
CA ILE A 115 14.80 11.36 -4.91
C ILE A 115 15.63 12.40 -4.17
N LEU A 116 16.86 12.68 -4.64
CA LEU A 116 17.75 13.68 -4.05
C LEU A 116 17.13 15.08 -4.07
N GLU A 117 16.48 15.46 -5.17
CA GLU A 117 15.73 16.72 -5.31
C GLU A 117 14.57 16.80 -4.31
N ASN A 118 13.77 15.73 -4.20
CA ASN A 118 12.66 15.68 -3.24
C ASN A 118 13.13 15.76 -1.78
N ILE A 119 14.31 15.22 -1.45
CA ILE A 119 14.92 15.35 -0.12
C ILE A 119 15.33 16.80 0.14
N LYS A 120 15.92 17.47 -0.85
CA LYS A 120 16.30 18.89 -0.74
C LYS A 120 15.08 19.79 -0.56
N ASN A 121 14.01 19.58 -1.33
CA ASN A 121 12.80 20.40 -1.29
C ASN A 121 11.95 20.22 -0.02
N LYS A 122 12.23 19.19 0.79
CA LYS A 122 11.56 18.93 2.08
C LYS A 122 12.30 19.54 3.28
N LYS A 123 13.49 20.12 3.07
CA LYS A 123 14.23 20.89 4.07
C LYS A 123 13.89 22.37 3.93
#